data_AF-A0A523S376-F1
#
_entry.id   AF-A0A523S376-F1
#
_cell.length_a   1.000
_cell.length_b   1.000
_cell.length_c   1.000
_cell.angle_alpha   90.00
_cell.angle_beta   90.00
_cell.angle_gamma   90.00
#
_symmetry.space_group_name_H-M   'P 1'
#
loop_
_entity.id
_entity.type
_entity.pdbx_description
1 polymer ?
#
loop_
_entity_poly.entity_id
_entity_poly.type
_entity_poly.pdbx_seq_one_letter_code
_entity_poly.pdbx_strand_id
1 'polypeptide(L)'
;MLMLQDDAGELSPVKLNPHLVTSDNALIVLDELNDVCWLWIGRNVSMPTRMHALRMSKSLQRSGYKIGITTIGMASSRIAEMNEKNDSDRNVAEDIAAFKAALQGKFGFEDKYLAFPGKAKESFEPIPGSPEAARAQPSRPEPKPVVELKPVAAEPEPVPEPVQVAKPAAKLPGSLADRKTAFLLLATMKNTDLVYTERFERDGKTGIKIEAPGTMVIEVITDGEDITVNPANFGDTDEAARIKSEYEAWVEKI
;
A
#
# COMPACT_ATOMS: atom_id res chain seq x y z
N MET A 1 -6.28 23.56 -5.62
CA MET A 1 -5.71 22.52 -4.72
C MET A 1 -6.81 21.58 -4.27
N LEU A 2 -6.55 20.27 -4.26
CA LEU A 2 -7.50 19.21 -3.89
C LEU A 2 -6.85 18.27 -2.87
N MET A 3 -7.58 17.87 -1.83
CA MET A 3 -7.16 16.86 -0.85
C MET A 3 -7.98 15.58 -1.03
N LEU A 4 -7.27 14.45 -1.06
CA LEU A 4 -7.82 13.10 -1.10
C LEU A 4 -7.34 12.35 0.14
N GLN A 5 -8.21 11.50 0.71
CA GLN A 5 -7.87 10.57 1.78
C GLN A 5 -7.86 9.15 1.23
N ASP A 6 -6.83 8.39 1.57
CA ASP A 6 -6.75 6.95 1.31
C ASP A 6 -7.25 6.20 2.54
N ASP A 7 -8.41 5.56 2.41
CA ASP A 7 -8.98 4.69 3.42
C ASP A 7 -8.96 3.25 2.91
N ALA A 8 -8.02 2.46 3.45
CA ALA A 8 -7.82 1.04 3.16
C ALA A 8 -7.78 0.63 1.67
N GLY A 9 -7.36 1.51 0.76
CA GLY A 9 -7.32 1.23 -0.68
C GLY A 9 -8.35 2.00 -1.53
N GLU A 10 -9.24 2.77 -0.93
CA GLU A 10 -10.16 3.67 -1.65
C GLU A 10 -9.76 5.14 -1.47
N LEU A 11 -9.67 5.88 -2.60
CA LEU A 11 -9.39 7.31 -2.59
C LEU A 11 -10.68 8.13 -2.62
N SER A 12 -10.99 8.77 -1.49
CA SER A 12 -12.13 9.68 -1.36
C SER A 12 -11.70 11.15 -1.38
N PRO A 13 -12.41 12.06 -2.06
CA PRO A 13 -12.14 13.49 -1.99
C PRO A 13 -12.68 14.05 -0.68
N VAL A 14 -11.82 14.73 0.07
CA VAL A 14 -12.16 15.33 1.36
C VAL A 14 -12.03 16.85 1.30
N LYS A 15 -12.83 17.56 2.10
CA LYS A 15 -12.73 19.02 2.18
C LYS A 15 -11.37 19.37 2.78
N LEU A 16 -10.62 20.26 2.11
CA LEU A 16 -9.32 20.73 2.55
C LEU A 16 -9.38 21.19 4.02
N ASN A 17 -8.74 20.42 4.91
CA ASN A 17 -8.77 20.65 6.35
C ASN A 17 -7.43 20.24 6.97
N PRO A 18 -6.64 21.18 7.53
CA PRO A 18 -5.38 20.88 8.19
C PRO A 18 -5.50 19.88 9.35
N HIS A 19 -6.67 19.78 9.99
CA HIS A 19 -6.91 18.83 11.09
C HIS A 19 -6.96 17.36 10.66
N LEU A 20 -7.01 17.06 9.35
CA LEU A 20 -6.92 15.69 8.83
C LEU A 20 -5.47 15.18 8.77
N VAL A 21 -4.48 16.07 8.87
CA VAL A 21 -3.05 15.73 8.88
C VAL A 21 -2.67 15.15 10.25
N THR A 22 -3.04 13.90 10.46
CA THR A 22 -2.84 13.13 11.69
C THR A 22 -1.95 11.91 11.44
N SER A 23 -1.52 11.27 12.52
CA SER A 23 -0.70 10.05 12.47
C SER A 23 -1.43 8.82 11.94
N ASP A 24 -2.75 8.82 11.91
CA ASP A 24 -3.55 7.66 11.49
C ASP A 24 -3.95 7.72 10.00
N ASN A 25 -3.83 8.89 9.37
CA ASN A 25 -4.32 9.13 8.01
C ASN A 25 -3.20 9.09 6.95
N ALA A 26 -3.54 8.55 5.78
CA ALA A 26 -2.80 8.75 4.54
C ALA A 26 -3.55 9.76 3.65
N LEU A 27 -2.89 10.83 3.23
CA LEU A 27 -3.48 11.91 2.43
C LEU A 27 -2.66 12.20 1.18
N ILE A 28 -3.34 12.51 0.08
CA ILE A 28 -2.73 13.00 -1.16
C ILE A 28 -3.30 14.38 -1.43
N VAL A 29 -2.45 15.40 -1.57
CA VAL A 29 -2.86 16.77 -1.89
C VAL A 29 -2.28 17.19 -3.24
N LEU A 30 -3.17 17.38 -4.21
CA LEU A 30 -2.85 17.84 -5.56
C LEU A 30 -2.84 19.38 -5.56
N ASP A 31 -1.65 19.95 -5.60
CA ASP A 31 -1.39 21.38 -5.46
C ASP A 31 -0.75 21.96 -6.73
N GLU A 32 -1.61 22.39 -7.63
CA GLU A 32 -1.26 23.07 -8.88
C GLU A 32 -0.82 24.53 -8.69
N LEU A 33 -0.78 25.06 -7.46
CA LEU A 33 -0.24 26.40 -7.19
C LEU A 33 1.27 26.38 -6.99
N ASN A 34 1.79 25.27 -6.47
CA ASN A 34 3.21 25.04 -6.19
C ASN A 34 3.82 23.94 -7.09
N ASP A 35 3.05 23.43 -8.06
CA ASP A 35 3.36 22.29 -8.94
C ASP A 35 3.76 21.00 -8.19
N VAL A 36 3.13 20.74 -7.03
CA VAL A 36 3.43 19.59 -6.15
C VAL A 36 2.23 18.67 -6.00
N CYS A 37 2.51 17.37 -5.99
CA CYS A 37 1.63 16.35 -5.40
C CYS A 37 2.22 15.98 -4.03
N TRP A 38 1.63 16.52 -2.96
CA TRP A 38 2.04 16.22 -1.59
C TRP A 38 1.46 14.86 -1.18
N LEU A 39 2.29 13.97 -0.64
CA LEU A 39 1.88 12.69 -0.08
C LEU A 39 2.20 12.66 1.42
N TRP A 40 1.19 12.73 2.27
CA TRP A 40 1.33 12.60 3.72
C TRP A 40 1.02 11.17 4.15
N ILE A 41 1.94 10.55 4.88
CA ILE A 41 1.80 9.24 5.52
C ILE A 41 2.02 9.42 7.02
N GLY A 42 0.95 9.28 7.80
CA GLY A 42 1.01 9.32 9.27
C GLY A 42 1.75 8.11 9.88
N ARG A 43 2.23 8.28 11.12
CA ARG A 43 3.05 7.29 11.85
C ARG A 43 2.38 5.94 12.08
N ASN A 44 1.06 5.88 12.19
CA ASN A 44 0.28 4.68 12.47
C ASN A 44 -0.31 4.03 11.20
N VAL A 45 -0.12 4.64 10.02
CA VAL A 45 -0.58 4.10 8.74
C VAL A 45 0.10 2.74 8.46
N SER A 46 -0.71 1.79 8.02
CA SER A 46 -0.27 0.43 7.65
C SER A 46 0.58 0.43 6.38
N MET A 47 1.43 -0.60 6.20
CA MET A 47 2.29 -0.67 5.01
C MET A 47 1.50 -0.83 3.69
N PRO A 48 0.41 -1.61 3.62
CA PRO A 48 -0.46 -1.69 2.45
C PRO A 48 -1.04 -0.32 2.06
N THR A 49 -1.62 0.43 3.01
CA THR A 49 -2.18 1.77 2.76
C THR A 49 -1.09 2.75 2.33
N ARG A 50 0.09 2.74 2.96
CA ARG A 50 1.24 3.54 2.52
C ARG A 50 1.63 3.24 1.07
N MET A 51 1.76 1.96 0.72
CA MET A 51 2.16 1.53 -0.63
C MET A 51 1.06 1.80 -1.67
N HIS A 52 -0.21 1.75 -1.28
CA HIS A 52 -1.33 2.14 -2.11
C HIS A 52 -1.32 3.65 -2.37
N ALA A 53 -1.27 4.49 -1.33
CA ALA A 53 -1.21 5.94 -1.45
C ALA A 53 0.01 6.42 -2.27
N LEU A 54 1.17 5.77 -2.13
CA LEU A 54 2.37 6.05 -2.94
C LEU A 54 2.23 5.62 -4.41
N ARG A 55 1.53 4.51 -4.68
CA ARG A 55 1.19 4.10 -6.06
C ARG A 55 0.19 5.08 -6.68
N MET A 56 -0.82 5.48 -5.92
CA MET A 56 -1.88 6.35 -6.40
C MET A 56 -1.38 7.77 -6.62
N SER A 57 -0.57 8.35 -5.73
CA SER A 57 0.01 9.69 -5.95
C SER A 57 0.82 9.75 -7.26
N LYS A 58 1.60 8.71 -7.58
CA LYS A 58 2.32 8.56 -8.87
C LYS A 58 1.40 8.39 -10.08
N SER A 59 0.21 7.80 -9.90
CA SER A 59 -0.80 7.71 -10.95
C SER A 59 -1.47 9.07 -11.17
N LEU A 60 -1.94 9.70 -10.10
CA LEU A 60 -2.64 10.99 -10.10
C LEU A 60 -1.75 12.14 -10.58
N GLN A 61 -0.45 12.10 -10.32
CA GLN A 61 0.52 13.03 -10.90
C GLN A 61 0.48 13.02 -12.45
N ARG A 62 0.18 11.87 -13.07
CA ARG A 62 0.17 11.69 -14.52
C ARG A 62 -1.21 11.87 -15.15
N SER A 63 -2.27 11.41 -14.47
CA SER A 63 -3.64 11.42 -14.98
C SER A 63 -4.50 12.58 -14.47
N GLY A 64 -4.08 13.23 -13.38
CA GLY A 64 -4.94 14.00 -12.52
C GLY A 64 -6.00 13.15 -11.79
N TYR A 65 -6.81 13.81 -10.98
CA TYR A 65 -8.05 13.32 -10.39
C TYR A 65 -9.23 14.15 -10.91
N LYS A 66 -10.35 13.52 -11.25
CA LYS A 66 -11.52 14.20 -11.82
C LYS A 66 -12.59 14.48 -10.76
N ILE A 67 -13.01 15.73 -10.61
CA ILE A 67 -14.14 16.15 -9.79
C ILE A 67 -15.13 16.91 -10.67
N GLY A 68 -16.34 16.38 -10.80
CA GLY A 68 -17.36 16.93 -11.70
C GLY A 68 -16.87 16.98 -13.14
N ILE A 69 -16.68 18.19 -13.65
CA ILE A 69 -16.15 18.46 -15.00
C ILE A 69 -14.64 18.76 -15.04
N THR A 70 -14.00 18.97 -13.89
CA THR A 70 -12.62 19.47 -13.78
C THR A 70 -11.66 18.33 -13.44
N THR A 71 -10.52 18.27 -14.12
CA THR A 71 -9.40 17.37 -13.77
C THR A 71 -8.28 18.17 -13.15
N ILE A 72 -7.80 17.75 -11.97
CA ILE A 72 -6.83 18.47 -11.12
C ILE A 72 -5.61 17.58 -10.89
N GLY A 73 -4.42 18.17 -10.85
CA GLY A 73 -3.15 17.50 -10.54
C GLY A 73 -2.32 17.11 -11.76
N MET A 74 -2.78 17.41 -12.98
CA MET A 74 -1.99 17.19 -14.21
C MET A 74 -0.78 18.14 -14.31
N ALA A 75 -0.82 19.28 -13.61
CA ALA A 75 0.28 20.24 -13.55
C ALA A 75 1.36 19.88 -12.51
N SER A 76 1.11 18.93 -11.61
CA SER A 76 2.02 18.62 -10.48
C SER A 76 3.31 17.94 -10.95
N SER A 77 4.35 18.72 -11.23
CA SER A 77 5.64 18.25 -11.76
C SER A 77 6.45 17.39 -10.79
N ARG A 78 6.29 17.56 -9.47
CA ARG A 78 6.99 16.79 -8.43
C ARG A 78 6.06 16.12 -7.42
N ILE A 79 6.50 15.01 -6.83
CA ILE A 79 5.88 14.37 -5.66
C ILE A 79 6.78 14.60 -4.46
N ALA A 80 6.21 15.08 -3.35
CA ALA A 80 6.88 15.17 -2.06
C ALA A 80 6.33 14.07 -1.13
N GLU A 81 7.11 13.02 -0.88
CA GLU A 81 6.76 11.95 0.07
C GLU A 81 7.14 12.39 1.49
N MET A 82 6.13 12.59 2.33
CA MET A 82 6.27 12.96 3.73
C MET A 82 5.81 11.79 4.60
N ASN A 83 6.76 11.05 5.14
CA ASN A 83 6.50 9.95 6.07
C ASN A 83 6.81 10.42 7.50
N GLU A 84 5.80 10.49 8.37
CA GLU A 84 5.93 10.92 9.76
C GLU A 84 6.76 9.94 10.63
N LYS A 85 6.99 8.71 10.17
CA LYS A 85 7.98 7.80 10.78
C LYS A 85 9.42 8.24 10.55
N ASN A 86 9.66 9.01 9.49
CA ASN A 86 10.97 9.49 9.04
C ASN A 86 11.10 11.01 9.24
N ASP A 87 10.39 11.59 10.20
CA ASP A 87 10.43 13.02 10.52
C ASP A 87 11.83 13.53 10.94
N SER A 88 12.72 12.61 11.32
CA SER A 88 14.13 12.85 11.63
C SER A 88 15.00 13.11 10.39
N ASP A 89 14.54 12.73 9.18
CA ASP A 89 15.23 13.04 7.93
C ASP A 89 15.01 14.51 7.56
N ARG A 90 16.11 15.28 7.42
CA ARG A 90 16.05 16.73 7.16
C ARG A 90 15.17 17.10 5.97
N ASN A 91 15.26 16.37 4.86
CA ASN A 91 14.47 16.65 3.65
C ASN A 91 12.96 16.44 3.91
N VAL A 92 12.61 15.37 4.64
CA VAL A 92 11.23 15.06 5.02
C VAL A 92 10.69 16.13 5.97
N ALA A 93 11.49 16.59 6.94
CA ALA A 93 11.12 17.68 7.82
C ALA A 93 10.89 19.02 7.08
N GLU A 94 11.74 19.34 6.09
CA GLU A 94 11.59 20.53 5.23
C GLU A 94 10.32 20.44 4.37
N ASP A 95 10.03 19.30 3.74
CA ASP A 95 8.79 19.08 2.97
C ASP A 95 7.53 19.11 3.87
N ILE A 96 7.57 18.53 5.07
CA ILE A 96 6.47 18.60 6.06
C ILE A 96 6.20 20.05 6.48
N ALA A 97 7.24 20.86 6.70
CA ALA A 97 7.10 22.27 7.03
C ALA A 97 6.48 23.06 5.87
N ALA A 98 6.94 22.83 4.63
CA ALA A 98 6.40 23.45 3.43
C ALA A 98 4.92 23.08 3.20
N PHE A 99 4.57 21.80 3.35
CA PHE A 99 3.20 21.31 3.26
C PHE A 99 2.27 21.93 4.31
N LYS A 100 2.69 21.96 5.58
CA LYS A 100 1.92 22.61 6.67
C LYS A 100 1.74 24.11 6.41
N ALA A 101 2.73 24.80 5.85
CA ALA A 101 2.62 26.19 5.45
C ALA A 101 1.63 26.38 4.28
N ALA A 102 1.67 25.52 3.26
CA ALA A 102 0.72 25.54 2.14
C ALA A 102 -0.74 25.35 2.61
N LEU A 103 -0.98 24.45 3.56
CA LEU A 103 -2.31 24.19 4.13
C LEU A 103 -2.85 25.34 5.01
N GLN A 104 -2.00 26.24 5.52
CA GLN A 104 -2.41 27.39 6.35
C GLN A 104 -2.93 28.58 5.53
N GLY A 105 -2.94 28.49 4.20
CA GLY A 105 -3.48 29.53 3.32
C GLY A 105 -4.96 29.86 3.57
N LYS A 106 -5.37 31.09 3.23
CA LYS A 106 -6.79 31.46 3.19
C LYS A 106 -7.40 30.98 1.87
N PHE A 107 -8.12 29.87 1.94
CA PHE A 107 -8.76 29.25 0.79
C PHE A 107 -10.25 29.60 0.69
N GLY A 108 -10.67 29.99 -0.51
CA GLY A 108 -12.05 29.91 -0.94
C GLY A 108 -12.34 28.54 -1.58
N PHE A 109 -13.61 28.21 -1.71
CA PHE A 109 -14.07 26.95 -2.29
C PHE A 109 -15.04 27.24 -3.45
N GLU A 110 -14.82 26.65 -4.62
CA GLU A 110 -15.75 26.73 -5.76
C GLU A 110 -16.81 25.62 -5.71
N ASP A 111 -16.44 24.48 -5.14
CA ASP A 111 -17.29 23.32 -4.86
C ASP A 111 -16.90 22.75 -3.48
N LYS A 112 -17.63 21.75 -2.98
CA LYS A 112 -17.46 21.12 -1.66
C LYS A 112 -16.02 20.72 -1.30
N TYR A 113 -15.19 20.39 -2.30
CA TYR A 113 -13.83 19.85 -2.11
C TYR A 113 -12.70 20.71 -2.70
N LEU A 114 -12.98 21.53 -3.72
CA LEU A 114 -11.94 22.21 -4.50
C LEU A 114 -11.59 23.58 -3.91
N ALA A 115 -10.33 23.75 -3.49
CA ALA A 115 -9.83 24.94 -2.81
C ALA A 115 -8.98 25.84 -3.72
N PHE A 116 -9.22 27.15 -3.64
CA PHE A 116 -8.52 28.20 -4.40
C PHE A 116 -8.00 29.32 -3.49
N PRO A 117 -6.86 29.96 -3.83
CA PRO A 117 -6.30 31.03 -3.01
C PRO A 117 -7.14 32.31 -3.17
N GLY A 118 -7.77 32.79 -2.09
CA GLY A 118 -8.61 33.97 -2.14
C GLY A 118 -9.56 34.13 -0.96
N LYS A 119 -10.25 35.28 -0.89
CA LYS A 119 -11.37 35.43 0.06
C LYS A 119 -12.46 34.43 -0.31
N ALA A 120 -12.90 33.63 0.67
CA ALA A 120 -14.03 32.74 0.49
C ALA A 120 -15.25 33.52 0.01
N LYS A 121 -15.74 33.20 -1.19
CA LYS A 121 -17.10 33.56 -1.60
C LYS A 121 -18.05 32.64 -0.85
N GLU A 122 -19.01 33.23 -0.15
CA GLU A 122 -20.10 32.48 0.46
C GLU A 122 -20.95 31.84 -0.65
N SER A 123 -21.32 30.57 -0.43
CA SER A 123 -22.38 29.81 -1.11
C SER A 123 -22.74 30.23 -2.55
N PHE A 124 -22.29 29.44 -3.54
CA PHE A 124 -23.03 29.35 -4.79
C PHE A 124 -24.34 28.59 -4.56
N GLU A 125 -25.47 29.25 -4.83
CA GLU A 125 -26.74 28.56 -5.06
C GLU A 125 -26.62 27.66 -6.32
N PRO A 126 -27.25 26.48 -6.35
CA PRO A 126 -27.18 25.59 -7.50
C PRO A 126 -27.82 26.24 -8.73
N ILE A 127 -27.06 26.36 -9.83
CA ILE A 127 -27.51 26.95 -11.08
C ILE A 127 -28.70 26.12 -11.63
N PRO A 128 -29.91 26.70 -11.77
CA PRO A 128 -31.05 25.98 -12.32
C PRO A 128 -30.94 25.95 -13.85
N GLY A 129 -30.44 24.83 -14.40
CA GLY A 129 -30.34 24.72 -15.86
C GLY A 129 -29.41 23.65 -16.43
N SER A 130 -29.23 22.49 -15.78
CA SER A 130 -28.63 21.35 -16.48
C SER A 130 -29.64 20.79 -17.49
N PRO A 131 -29.38 20.83 -18.82
CA PRO A 131 -30.16 20.06 -19.76
C PRO A 131 -29.93 18.57 -19.51
N GLU A 132 -31.01 17.80 -19.51
CA GLU A 132 -31.01 16.34 -19.34
C GLU A 132 -30.38 15.67 -20.56
N ALA A 133 -29.04 15.63 -20.59
CA ALA A 133 -28.28 15.00 -21.66
C ALA A 133 -28.44 13.48 -21.58
N ALA A 134 -29.26 12.95 -22.50
CA ALA A 134 -29.65 11.55 -22.56
C ALA A 134 -28.46 10.57 -22.52
N ARG A 135 -28.68 9.42 -21.86
CA ARG A 135 -27.81 8.25 -21.93
C ARG A 135 -27.48 7.89 -23.38
N ALA A 136 -26.21 8.02 -23.75
CA ALA A 136 -25.61 7.28 -24.85
C ALA A 136 -24.50 6.38 -24.30
N GLN A 137 -24.78 5.08 -24.20
CA GLN A 137 -23.73 4.10 -23.91
C GLN A 137 -22.82 3.99 -25.14
N PRO A 138 -21.48 4.15 -25.02
CA PRO A 138 -20.58 3.67 -26.06
C PRO A 138 -20.58 2.14 -26.04
N SER A 139 -21.07 1.53 -27.12
CA SER A 139 -21.11 0.08 -27.28
C SER A 139 -19.70 -0.50 -27.30
N ARG A 140 -19.39 -1.32 -26.30
CA ARG A 140 -18.15 -2.11 -26.22
C ARG A 140 -18.10 -3.09 -27.41
N PRO A 141 -17.06 -3.06 -28.28
CA PRO A 141 -16.86 -4.11 -29.26
C PRO A 141 -16.45 -5.40 -28.55
N GLU A 142 -17.18 -6.48 -28.78
CA GLU A 142 -16.77 -7.84 -28.37
C GLU A 142 -15.67 -8.36 -29.31
N PRO A 143 -14.49 -8.77 -28.78
CA PRO A 143 -13.60 -9.65 -29.51
C PRO A 143 -14.17 -11.08 -29.47
N LYS A 144 -14.38 -11.68 -30.65
CA LYS A 144 -14.88 -13.05 -30.78
C LYS A 144 -13.83 -14.09 -30.33
N PRO A 145 -14.26 -15.28 -29.85
CA PRO A 145 -13.38 -16.40 -29.52
C PRO A 145 -12.99 -17.24 -30.75
N VAL A 146 -12.26 -18.35 -30.50
CA VAL A 146 -11.72 -19.35 -31.48
C VAL A 146 -10.53 -18.76 -32.29
N VAL A 147 -9.37 -19.38 -32.58
CA VAL A 147 -8.86 -20.75 -32.90
C VAL A 147 -7.42 -20.84 -32.30
N GLU A 148 -6.78 -21.93 -31.86
CA GLU A 148 -6.90 -23.40 -32.04
C GLU A 148 -6.45 -24.18 -30.77
N LEU A 149 -6.59 -25.51 -30.72
CA LEU A 149 -5.72 -26.42 -29.96
C LEU A 149 -5.11 -27.44 -30.94
N LYS A 150 -3.78 -27.50 -31.06
CA LYS A 150 -3.09 -28.58 -31.78
C LYS A 150 -2.61 -29.67 -30.81
N PRO A 151 -3.07 -30.92 -30.93
CA PRO A 151 -2.43 -32.04 -30.26
C PRO A 151 -1.22 -32.51 -31.06
N VAL A 152 -0.04 -32.57 -30.43
CA VAL A 152 1.08 -33.38 -30.90
C VAL A 152 1.55 -34.24 -29.74
N ALA A 153 1.28 -35.53 -29.84
CA ALA A 153 1.90 -36.53 -28.98
C ALA A 153 3.36 -36.73 -29.40
N ALA A 154 4.26 -36.70 -28.44
CA ALA A 154 5.58 -37.31 -28.52
C ALA A 154 5.95 -37.75 -27.11
N GLU A 155 5.79 -39.04 -26.85
CA GLU A 155 6.21 -39.72 -25.62
C GLU A 155 7.75 -39.81 -25.63
N PRO A 156 8.47 -39.18 -24.68
CA PRO A 156 9.91 -39.39 -24.54
C PRO A 156 10.15 -40.72 -23.80
N GLU A 157 11.03 -41.54 -24.35
CA GLU A 157 11.45 -42.81 -23.75
C GLU A 157 11.99 -42.63 -22.30
N PRO A 158 11.84 -43.64 -21.42
CA PRO A 158 12.30 -43.55 -20.04
C PRO A 158 13.83 -43.44 -19.96
N VAL A 159 14.31 -42.25 -19.63
CA VAL A 159 15.70 -42.03 -19.21
C VAL A 159 15.91 -42.81 -17.89
N PRO A 160 16.95 -43.67 -17.77
CA PRO A 160 17.18 -44.43 -16.56
C PRO A 160 17.46 -43.50 -15.38
N GLU A 161 16.82 -43.77 -14.24
CA GLU A 161 17.01 -42.99 -13.01
C GLU A 161 18.50 -42.95 -12.61
N PRO A 162 19.09 -41.76 -12.42
CA PRO A 162 20.40 -41.66 -11.80
C PRO A 162 20.29 -42.17 -10.36
N VAL A 163 21.07 -43.20 -10.02
CA VAL A 163 21.20 -43.73 -8.65
C VAL A 163 21.43 -42.57 -7.69
N GLN A 164 20.46 -42.32 -6.81
CA GLN A 164 20.57 -41.27 -5.80
C GLN A 164 21.63 -41.63 -4.78
N VAL A 165 22.87 -41.23 -5.05
CA VAL A 165 23.93 -41.21 -4.04
C VAL A 165 23.47 -40.23 -2.95
N ALA A 166 23.19 -40.75 -1.76
CA ALA A 166 22.69 -39.98 -0.63
C ALA A 166 23.66 -38.82 -0.33
N LYS A 167 23.25 -37.61 -0.74
CA LYS A 167 24.03 -36.39 -0.51
C LYS A 167 24.04 -36.13 1.00
N PRO A 168 25.21 -35.96 1.65
CA PRO A 168 25.25 -35.66 3.08
C PRO A 168 24.38 -34.44 3.37
N ALA A 169 23.54 -34.52 4.40
CA ALA A 169 22.65 -33.43 4.78
C ALA A 169 23.47 -32.18 5.07
N ALA A 170 23.42 -31.22 4.15
CA ALA A 170 24.13 -29.95 4.30
C ALA A 170 23.56 -29.24 5.52
N LYS A 171 24.43 -28.85 6.46
CA LYS A 171 24.03 -27.99 7.58
C LYS A 171 23.43 -26.72 6.99
N LEU A 172 22.13 -26.52 7.17
CA LEU A 172 21.42 -25.35 6.66
C LEU A 172 22.11 -24.07 7.18
N PRO A 173 22.53 -23.15 6.29
CA PRO A 173 23.15 -21.89 6.72
C PRO A 173 22.13 -21.03 7.49
N GLY A 174 22.63 -20.23 8.42
CA GLY A 174 21.82 -19.38 9.31
C GLY A 174 21.67 -19.94 10.73
N SER A 175 21.32 -19.04 11.65
CA SER A 175 20.99 -19.36 13.05
C SER A 175 19.67 -20.12 13.14
N LEU A 176 19.36 -20.66 14.32
CA LEU A 176 18.08 -21.33 14.57
C LEU A 176 16.91 -20.33 14.48
N ALA A 177 17.13 -19.07 14.88
CA ALA A 177 16.19 -17.97 14.72
C ALA A 177 15.92 -17.62 13.24
N ASP A 178 16.96 -17.62 12.39
CA ASP A 178 16.80 -17.39 10.94
C ASP A 178 15.93 -18.49 10.31
N ARG A 179 16.12 -19.75 10.74
CA ARG A 179 15.30 -20.89 10.27
C ARG A 179 13.85 -20.78 10.72
N LYS A 180 13.59 -20.47 11.99
CA LYS A 180 12.23 -20.20 12.50
C LYS A 180 11.57 -19.06 11.72
N THR A 181 12.29 -17.97 11.48
CA THR A 181 11.79 -16.82 10.69
C THR A 181 11.50 -17.19 9.24
N ALA A 182 12.37 -17.98 8.60
CA ALA A 182 12.16 -18.47 7.24
C ALA A 182 10.94 -19.40 7.12
N PHE A 183 10.73 -20.28 8.10
CA PHE A 183 9.52 -21.11 8.18
C PHE A 183 8.25 -20.29 8.36
N LEU A 184 8.27 -19.27 9.21
CA LEU A 184 7.14 -18.37 9.41
C LEU A 184 6.79 -17.59 8.13
N LEU A 185 7.79 -17.06 7.43
CA LEU A 185 7.61 -16.43 6.12
C LEU A 185 7.05 -17.40 5.08
N LEU A 186 7.57 -18.63 5.01
CA LEU A 186 7.11 -19.64 4.05
C LEU A 186 5.66 -20.10 4.33
N ALA A 187 5.28 -20.28 5.60
CA ALA A 187 3.91 -20.59 5.99
C ALA A 187 2.95 -19.42 5.63
N THR A 188 3.40 -18.18 5.84
CA THR A 188 2.66 -16.98 5.43
C THR A 188 2.42 -16.95 3.92
N MET A 189 3.49 -17.12 3.13
CA MET A 189 3.43 -17.08 1.65
C MET A 189 2.62 -18.21 1.01
N LYS A 190 2.39 -19.32 1.72
CA LYS A 190 1.54 -20.42 1.23
C LYS A 190 0.04 -20.16 1.39
N ASN A 191 -0.32 -19.42 2.44
CA ASN A 191 -1.72 -19.27 2.87
C ASN A 191 -2.26 -17.85 2.55
N THR A 192 -1.47 -16.98 1.92
CA THR A 192 -1.85 -15.60 1.60
C THR A 192 -1.29 -15.19 0.23
N ASP A 193 -2.08 -14.46 -0.57
CA ASP A 193 -1.67 -14.01 -1.92
C ASP A 193 -0.63 -12.88 -1.90
N LEU A 194 -0.55 -12.14 -0.79
CA LEU A 194 0.24 -10.92 -0.68
C LEU A 194 0.82 -10.76 0.72
N VAL A 195 2.14 -10.66 0.79
CA VAL A 195 2.91 -10.53 2.04
C VAL A 195 3.81 -9.31 1.95
N TYR A 196 3.72 -8.43 2.93
CA TYR A 196 4.66 -7.33 3.15
C TYR A 196 5.61 -7.68 4.29
N THR A 197 6.89 -7.38 4.10
CA THR A 197 7.92 -7.56 5.13
C THR A 197 8.70 -6.26 5.32
N GLU A 198 8.87 -5.85 6.59
CA GLU A 198 9.62 -4.65 6.97
C GLU A 198 10.61 -5.03 8.05
N ARG A 199 11.92 -4.85 7.80
CA ARG A 199 12.96 -5.06 8.81
C ARG A 199 13.03 -3.84 9.71
N PHE A 200 13.04 -4.05 11.02
CA PHE A 200 13.20 -3.00 12.01
C PHE A 200 14.27 -3.36 13.05
N GLU A 201 14.64 -2.38 13.86
CA GLU A 201 15.49 -2.56 15.04
C GLU A 201 14.82 -1.84 16.22
N ARG A 202 14.69 -2.52 17.36
CA ARG A 202 14.07 -1.99 18.57
C ARG A 202 14.85 -2.51 19.78
N ASP A 203 15.24 -1.62 20.68
CA ASP A 203 16.03 -1.95 21.89
C ASP A 203 17.32 -2.75 21.61
N GLY A 204 17.96 -2.48 20.45
CA GLY A 204 19.16 -3.20 19.99
C GLY A 204 18.91 -4.63 19.46
N LYS A 205 17.65 -5.06 19.39
CA LYS A 205 17.24 -6.33 18.76
C LYS A 205 16.73 -6.08 17.35
N THR A 206 17.17 -6.93 16.41
CA THR A 206 16.64 -6.90 15.04
C THR A 206 15.34 -7.69 14.95
N GLY A 207 14.39 -7.19 14.17
CA GLY A 207 13.11 -7.83 13.93
C GLY A 207 12.61 -7.67 12.50
N ILE A 208 11.58 -8.44 12.17
CA ILE A 208 10.85 -8.36 10.90
C ILE A 208 9.36 -8.25 11.23
N LYS A 209 8.73 -7.16 10.79
CA LYS A 209 7.27 -7.06 10.76
C LYS A 209 6.78 -7.76 9.48
N ILE A 210 5.83 -8.66 9.63
CA ILE A 210 5.17 -9.39 8.54
C ILE A 210 3.69 -8.98 8.54
N GLU A 211 3.21 -8.51 7.39
CA GLU A 211 1.85 -7.99 7.23
C GLU A 211 1.21 -8.61 5.98
N ALA A 212 0.19 -9.44 6.20
CA ALA A 212 -0.64 -10.06 5.17
C ALA A 212 -2.05 -9.42 5.22
N PRO A 213 -2.43 -8.57 4.25
CA PRO A 213 -3.66 -7.79 4.32
C PRO A 213 -4.91 -8.64 4.57
N GLY A 214 -5.74 -8.23 5.53
CA GLY A 214 -6.95 -8.96 5.92
C GLY A 214 -6.72 -10.28 6.67
N THR A 215 -5.48 -10.79 6.74
CA THR A 215 -5.15 -12.05 7.43
C THR A 215 -4.49 -11.81 8.78
N MET A 216 -3.31 -11.17 8.78
CA MET A 216 -2.48 -11.01 9.99
C MET A 216 -1.48 -9.85 9.90
N VAL A 217 -1.11 -9.31 11.06
CA VAL A 217 0.01 -8.37 11.23
C VAL A 217 0.80 -8.80 12.46
N ILE A 218 2.04 -9.25 12.26
CA ILE A 218 2.91 -9.75 13.34
C ILE A 218 4.28 -9.07 13.30
N GLU A 219 4.85 -8.80 14.48
CA GLU A 219 6.24 -8.43 14.69
C GLU A 219 7.01 -9.66 15.17
N VAL A 220 8.06 -10.04 14.43
CA VAL A 220 8.98 -11.11 14.79
C VAL A 220 10.27 -10.49 15.30
N ILE A 221 10.59 -10.67 16.58
CA ILE A 221 11.81 -10.15 17.20
C ILE A 221 12.78 -11.31 17.45
N THR A 222 14.00 -11.20 16.92
CA THR A 222 15.05 -12.20 17.12
C THR A 222 15.77 -11.95 18.45
N ASP A 223 15.92 -13.00 19.25
CA ASP A 223 16.64 -12.96 20.54
C ASP A 223 17.58 -14.17 20.64
N GLY A 224 18.82 -13.98 20.16
CA GLY A 224 19.80 -15.07 20.05
C GLY A 224 19.37 -16.14 19.06
N GLU A 225 19.07 -17.34 19.55
CA GLU A 225 18.61 -18.49 18.75
C GLU A 225 17.08 -18.63 18.68
N ASP A 226 16.33 -17.83 19.45
CA ASP A 226 14.88 -17.83 19.48
C ASP A 226 14.26 -16.62 18.78
N ILE A 227 12.97 -16.75 18.45
CA ILE A 227 12.15 -15.64 17.97
C ILE A 227 10.91 -15.47 18.84
N THR A 228 10.58 -14.23 19.14
CA THR A 228 9.31 -13.84 19.78
C THR A 228 8.39 -13.29 18.71
N VAL A 229 7.17 -13.82 18.61
CA VAL A 229 6.15 -13.35 17.65
C VAL A 229 5.04 -12.62 18.41
N ASN A 230 4.74 -11.40 18.00
CA ASN A 230 3.73 -10.53 18.61
C ASN A 230 2.75 -9.99 17.55
N PRO A 231 1.43 -10.22 17.65
CA PRO A 231 0.76 -11.00 18.68
C PRO A 231 0.91 -12.53 18.47
N ALA A 232 0.93 -13.27 19.58
CA ALA A 232 1.21 -14.72 19.58
C ALA A 232 0.06 -15.61 19.05
N ASN A 233 -1.14 -15.05 18.84
CA ASN A 233 -2.25 -15.71 18.10
C ASN A 233 -2.14 -15.50 16.58
N PHE A 234 -1.27 -14.60 16.12
CA PHE A 234 -1.10 -14.13 14.73
C PHE A 234 -2.30 -13.31 14.20
N GLY A 235 -3.51 -13.58 14.68
CA GLY A 235 -4.74 -12.86 14.35
C GLY A 235 -5.96 -13.71 14.73
N ASP A 236 -7.14 -13.23 14.36
CA ASP A 236 -8.41 -13.90 14.68
C ASP A 236 -9.08 -14.51 13.42
N THR A 237 -8.31 -14.69 12.33
CA THR A 237 -8.78 -15.27 11.06
C THR A 237 -8.43 -16.75 10.92
N ASP A 238 -9.23 -17.51 10.17
CA ASP A 238 -8.96 -18.92 9.88
C ASP A 238 -7.63 -19.09 9.13
N GLU A 239 -7.29 -18.16 8.24
CA GLU A 239 -6.01 -18.11 7.53
C GLU A 239 -4.83 -17.90 8.51
N ALA A 240 -4.93 -16.97 9.47
CA ALA A 240 -3.90 -16.77 10.49
C ALA A 240 -3.71 -18.03 11.37
N ALA A 241 -4.80 -18.70 11.74
CA ALA A 241 -4.76 -19.95 12.49
C ALA A 241 -4.06 -21.08 11.70
N ARG A 242 -4.28 -21.17 10.38
CA ARG A 242 -3.57 -22.11 9.50
C ARG A 242 -2.08 -21.80 9.39
N ILE A 243 -1.72 -20.53 9.19
CA ILE A 243 -0.31 -20.08 9.13
C ILE A 243 0.42 -20.45 10.42
N LYS A 244 -0.20 -20.16 11.57
CA LYS A 244 0.36 -20.51 12.88
C LYS A 244 0.56 -22.02 13.03
N SER A 245 -0.45 -22.83 12.69
CA SER A 245 -0.35 -24.29 12.81
C SER A 245 0.71 -24.90 11.88
N GLU A 246 0.82 -24.42 10.63
CA GLU A 246 1.85 -24.89 9.69
C GLU A 246 3.26 -24.49 10.13
N TYR A 247 3.41 -23.28 10.68
CA TYR A 247 4.66 -22.80 11.28
C TYR A 247 5.07 -23.65 12.50
N GLU A 248 4.18 -23.86 13.47
CA GLU A 248 4.45 -24.67 14.68
C GLU A 248 4.86 -26.11 14.28
N ALA A 249 4.14 -26.72 13.35
CA ALA A 249 4.43 -28.06 12.82
C ALA A 249 5.75 -28.18 12.00
N TRP A 250 6.42 -27.06 11.70
CA TRP A 250 7.78 -27.03 11.14
C TRP A 250 8.84 -26.72 12.18
N VAL A 251 8.54 -25.87 13.17
CA VAL A 251 9.45 -25.60 14.29
C VAL A 251 9.65 -26.85 15.16
N GLU A 252 8.64 -27.70 15.32
CA GLU A 252 8.78 -29.00 16.01
C GLU A 252 9.74 -29.99 15.31
N LYS A 253 10.21 -29.69 14.09
CA LYS A 253 11.07 -30.58 13.29
C LYS A 253 12.54 -30.15 13.22
N ILE A 254 12.94 -29.09 13.93
CA ILE A 254 14.31 -28.54 13.95
C ILE A 254 14.94 -28.49 15.34
#